data_AF-A0A9Q3CMH2-F1
#
_entry.id   AF-A0A9Q3CMH2-F1
#
_cell.length_a   1.000
_cell.length_b   1.000
_cell.length_c   1.000
_cell.angle_alpha   90.00
_cell.angle_beta   90.00
_cell.angle_gamma   90.00
#
_symmetry.space_group_name_H-M   'P 1'
#
loop_
_entity.id
_entity.type
_entity.pdbx_description
1 polymer ?
#
loop_
_entity_poly.entity_id
_entity_poly.type
_entity_poly.pdbx_seq_one_letter_code
_entity_poly.pdbx_strand_id
1 'polypeptide(L)'
;MHVSYPQDDWHTWLPLSEFAYSNSEHSSTKKSPFCTIYGGNPRSDSINISQGLPAGNLSTKFQSVKQAVKEELESSIQRFKKYADRNTSIPPDFQPGDKLCLASKNIKTTRPTKKL
;
A
#
# COMPACT_ATOMS: atom_id res chain seq x y z
N MET A 1 11.53 -15.11 -12.29
CA MET A 1 12.46 -13.97 -12.21
C MET A 1 13.70 -14.44 -11.46
N HIS A 2 14.86 -14.44 -12.10
CA HIS A 2 16.11 -14.85 -11.47
C HIS A 2 16.98 -13.61 -11.31
N VAL A 3 17.27 -13.25 -10.07
CA VAL A 3 18.33 -12.29 -9.76
C VAL A 3 19.65 -13.04 -9.95
N SER A 4 20.66 -12.42 -10.57
CA SER A 4 21.97 -13.04 -10.76
C SER A 4 22.54 -13.51 -9.40
N TYR A 5 23.37 -14.56 -9.43
CA TYR A 5 23.96 -15.18 -8.24
C TYR A 5 24.58 -14.19 -7.22
N PRO A 6 25.22 -13.06 -7.63
CA PRO A 6 25.72 -12.06 -6.68
C PRO A 6 24.69 -11.03 -6.18
N GLN A 7 23.46 -10.99 -6.72
CA GLN A 7 22.41 -10.02 -6.38
C GLN A 7 22.69 -8.54 -6.71
N ASP A 8 23.64 -8.26 -7.60
CA ASP A 8 24.07 -6.89 -7.90
C ASP A 8 23.19 -6.16 -8.93
N ASP A 9 22.34 -6.89 -9.67
CA ASP A 9 21.59 -6.33 -10.81
C ASP A 9 20.23 -5.73 -10.42
N TRP A 10 19.91 -5.63 -9.13
CA TRP A 10 18.60 -5.20 -8.63
C TRP A 10 18.17 -3.82 -9.14
N HIS A 11 19.13 -2.91 -9.37
CA HIS A 11 18.87 -1.57 -9.89
C HIS A 11 18.32 -1.61 -11.34
N THR A 12 18.72 -2.60 -12.13
CA THR A 12 18.26 -2.77 -13.52
C THR A 12 16.81 -3.21 -13.58
N TRP A 13 16.34 -3.92 -12.55
CA TRP A 13 14.97 -4.39 -12.42
C TRP A 13 14.06 -3.38 -11.73
N LEU A 14 14.61 -2.32 -11.15
CA LEU A 14 13.85 -1.31 -10.40
C LEU A 14 12.70 -0.71 -11.24
N PRO A 15 12.92 -0.26 -12.49
CA PRO A 15 11.83 0.33 -13.27
C PRO A 15 10.72 -0.67 -13.60
N LEU A 16 11.07 -1.94 -13.86
CA LEU A 16 10.09 -2.99 -14.12
C LEU A 16 9.31 -3.36 -12.86
N SER A 17 9.98 -3.41 -11.71
CA SER A 17 9.35 -3.67 -10.42
C SER A 17 8.40 -2.55 -10.00
N GLU A 18 8.78 -1.29 -10.23
CA GLU A 18 7.95 -0.12 -9.98
C GLU A 18 6.72 -0.10 -10.89
N PHE A 19 6.89 -0.44 -12.17
CA PHE A 19 5.79 -0.58 -13.12
C PHE A 19 4.82 -1.70 -12.71
N ALA A 20 5.34 -2.89 -12.39
CA ALA A 20 4.53 -4.03 -11.97
C ALA A 20 3.78 -3.75 -10.66
N TYR A 21 4.44 -3.12 -9.69
CA TYR A 21 3.82 -2.72 -8.42
C TYR A 21 2.74 -1.65 -8.62
N SER A 22 3.02 -0.61 -9.40
CA SER A 22 2.08 0.48 -9.68
C SER A 22 0.86 0.04 -10.50
N ASN A 23 0.97 -1.08 -11.23
CA ASN A 23 -0.10 -1.69 -12.01
C ASN A 23 -0.84 -2.82 -11.26
N SER A 24 -0.27 -3.33 -10.17
CA SER A 24 -0.87 -4.38 -9.35
C SER A 24 -2.00 -3.85 -8.49
N GLU A 25 -3.06 -4.64 -8.33
CA GLU A 25 -4.16 -4.32 -7.43
C GLU A 25 -3.69 -4.38 -5.97
N HIS A 26 -3.94 -3.31 -5.20
CA HIS A 26 -3.63 -3.31 -3.78
C HIS A 26 -4.82 -3.87 -2.98
N SER A 27 -4.55 -4.77 -2.04
CA SER A 27 -5.58 -5.54 -1.33
C SER A 27 -6.58 -4.68 -0.54
N SER A 28 -6.13 -3.53 -0.02
CA SER A 28 -6.97 -2.59 0.74
C SER A 28 -7.82 -1.65 -0.10
N THR A 29 -7.43 -1.38 -1.34
CA THR A 29 -8.15 -0.43 -2.22
C THR A 29 -8.83 -1.12 -3.40
N LYS A 30 -8.52 -2.40 -3.63
CA LYS A 30 -8.98 -3.20 -4.77
C LYS A 30 -8.74 -2.53 -6.13
N LYS A 31 -7.77 -1.62 -6.16
CA LYS A 31 -7.34 -0.85 -7.33
C LYS A 31 -5.83 -0.71 -7.29
N SER A 32 -5.23 -0.61 -8.46
CA SER A 32 -3.81 -0.26 -8.58
C SER A 32 -3.59 1.25 -8.38
N PRO A 33 -2.41 1.65 -7.91
CA PRO A 33 -2.04 3.07 -7.80
C PRO A 33 -2.24 3.87 -9.10
N PHE A 34 -1.88 3.30 -10.26
CA PHE A 34 -2.12 3.97 -11.55
C PHE A 34 -3.60 4.21 -11.83
N CYS A 35 -4.46 3.23 -11.53
CA CYS A 35 -5.89 3.39 -11.71
C CYS A 35 -6.46 4.48 -10.78
N THR A 36 -5.94 4.60 -9.55
CA THR A 36 -6.36 5.64 -8.61
C THR A 36 -5.91 7.04 -9.01
N ILE A 37 -4.70 7.20 -9.58
CA ILE A 37 -4.13 8.51 -9.93
C ILE A 37 -4.60 8.98 -11.31
N TYR A 38 -4.67 8.09 -12.30
CA TYR A 38 -4.94 8.44 -13.70
C TYR A 38 -6.28 7.92 -14.23
N GLY A 39 -7.05 7.17 -13.42
CA GLY A 39 -8.35 6.62 -13.84
C GLY A 39 -8.25 5.39 -14.74
N GLY A 40 -7.06 4.83 -14.94
CA GLY A 40 -6.80 3.64 -15.76
C GLY A 40 -5.36 3.13 -15.63
N ASN A 41 -5.15 1.88 -16.01
CA ASN A 41 -3.85 1.23 -16.02
C ASN A 41 -3.24 1.22 -17.43
N PRO A 42 -1.95 1.59 -17.59
CA PRO A 42 -1.27 1.41 -18.87
C PRO A 42 -1.11 -0.08 -19.18
N ARG A 43 -1.38 -0.47 -20.43
CA ARG A 43 -1.05 -1.81 -20.93
C ARG A 43 0.42 -1.82 -21.38
N SER A 44 1.14 -2.90 -21.13
CA SER A 44 2.56 -3.08 -21.51
C SER A 44 2.81 -2.90 -23.02
N ASP A 45 1.79 -3.15 -23.81
CA ASP A 45 1.79 -3.25 -25.26
C ASP A 45 1.06 -2.06 -25.91
N SER A 46 0.75 -1.01 -25.14
CA SER A 46 -0.04 0.13 -25.62
C SER A 46 0.54 1.47 -25.18
N ILE A 47 1.65 1.89 -25.79
CA ILE A 47 1.90 3.34 -26.00
C ILE A 47 1.04 3.78 -27.20
N ASN A 48 -0.28 3.58 -27.10
CA ASN A 48 -1.21 4.26 -27.97
C ASN A 48 -1.71 5.46 -27.16
N ILE A 49 -1.11 6.61 -27.42
CA ILE A 49 -1.65 7.90 -26.99
C ILE A 49 -2.96 8.07 -27.77
N SER A 50 -4.03 7.43 -27.29
CA SER A 50 -5.37 7.62 -27.83
C SER A 50 -5.70 9.10 -27.68
N GLN A 51 -6.02 9.73 -28.81
CA GLN A 51 -6.53 11.10 -28.87
C GLN A 51 -7.62 11.29 -27.81
N GLY A 52 -7.51 12.40 -27.10
CA GLY A 52 -8.14 12.65 -25.80
C GLY A 52 -9.63 12.31 -25.77
N LEU A 53 -10.02 11.50 -24.78
CA LEU A 53 -11.40 11.43 -24.33
C LEU A 53 -11.84 12.84 -23.89
N PRO A 54 -13.06 13.29 -24.23
CA PRO A 54 -13.55 14.61 -23.79
C PRO A 54 -13.49 14.70 -22.26
N ALA A 55 -12.85 15.76 -21.76
CA ALA A 55 -12.45 15.92 -20.35
C ALA A 55 -13.60 15.69 -19.33
N GLY A 56 -14.86 15.94 -19.73
CA GLY A 56 -16.04 15.73 -18.91
C GLY A 56 -16.26 14.27 -18.50
N ASN A 57 -16.03 13.31 -19.40
CA ASN A 57 -16.23 11.88 -19.12
C ASN A 57 -15.09 11.30 -18.26
N LEU A 58 -13.90 11.89 -18.33
CA LEU A 58 -12.76 11.50 -17.52
C LEU A 58 -12.94 11.93 -16.06
N SER A 59 -13.42 13.15 -15.83
CA SER A 59 -13.61 13.71 -14.48
C SER A 59 -14.63 12.92 -13.65
N THR A 60 -15.79 12.58 -14.25
CA THR A 60 -16.82 11.78 -13.58
C THR A 60 -16.33 10.36 -13.28
N LYS A 61 -15.62 9.73 -14.23
CA LYS A 61 -14.97 8.43 -14.02
C LYS A 61 -13.91 8.48 -12.92
N PHE A 62 -13.14 9.56 -12.85
CA PHE A 62 -12.13 9.74 -11.82
C PHE A 62 -12.76 9.92 -10.43
N GLN A 63 -13.82 10.71 -10.33
CA GLN A 63 -14.59 10.87 -9.10
C GLN A 63 -15.19 9.56 -8.63
N SER A 64 -15.77 8.75 -9.53
CA SER A 64 -16.34 7.44 -9.16
C SER A 64 -15.27 6.45 -8.71
N VAL A 65 -14.10 6.42 -9.38
CA VAL A 65 -12.96 5.59 -8.95
C VAL A 65 -12.46 6.04 -7.57
N LYS A 66 -12.32 7.34 -7.33
CA LYS A 66 -11.92 7.88 -6.02
C LYS A 66 -12.90 7.50 -4.91
N GLN A 67 -14.20 7.60 -5.18
CA GLN A 67 -15.24 7.27 -4.22
C GLN A 67 -15.21 5.77 -3.86
N ALA A 68 -15.13 4.89 -4.87
CA ALA A 68 -15.03 3.44 -4.64
C ALA A 68 -13.76 3.06 -3.85
N VAL A 69 -12.63 3.69 -4.14
CA VAL A 69 -11.37 3.46 -3.39
C VAL A 69 -11.51 3.89 -1.94
N LYS A 70 -12.17 5.02 -1.68
CA LYS A 70 -12.40 5.53 -0.32
C LYS A 70 -13.27 4.55 0.50
N GLU A 71 -14.34 4.04 -0.10
CA GLU A 71 -15.25 3.08 0.54
C GLU A 71 -14.55 1.76 0.88
N GLU A 72 -13.78 1.19 -0.05
CA GLU A 72 -13.06 -0.07 0.23
C GLU A 72 -11.94 0.14 1.25
N LEU A 73 -11.27 1.30 1.22
CA LEU A 73 -10.26 1.64 2.23
C LEU A 73 -10.89 1.71 3.63
N GLU A 74 -12.04 2.35 3.77
CA GLU A 74 -12.77 2.42 5.03
C GLU A 74 -13.17 1.01 5.50
N SER A 75 -13.69 0.17 4.60
CA SER A 75 -13.99 -1.23 4.91
C SER A 75 -12.74 -2.01 5.35
N SER A 76 -11.60 -1.81 4.68
CA SER A 76 -10.34 -2.45 5.01
C SER A 76 -9.83 -2.01 6.39
N ILE A 77 -9.92 -0.71 6.73
CA ILE A 77 -9.56 -0.19 8.05
C ILE A 77 -10.44 -0.84 9.13
N GLN A 78 -11.76 -0.94 8.90
CA GLN A 78 -12.67 -1.60 9.83
C GLN A 78 -12.34 -3.09 10.01
N ARG A 79 -12.00 -3.80 8.93
CA ARG A 79 -11.54 -5.20 9.00
C ARG A 79 -10.28 -5.32 9.83
N PHE A 80 -9.26 -4.49 9.56
CA PHE A 80 -8.01 -4.49 10.32
C PHE A 80 -8.24 -4.17 11.80
N LYS A 81 -9.09 -3.18 12.09
CA LYS A 81 -9.50 -2.85 13.46
C LYS A 81 -10.15 -4.05 14.16
N LYS A 82 -11.12 -4.72 13.53
CA LYS A 82 -11.77 -5.91 14.09
C LYS A 82 -10.76 -7.02 14.42
N TYR A 83 -9.79 -7.26 13.54
CA TYR A 83 -8.75 -8.27 13.79
C TYR A 83 -7.78 -7.86 14.89
N ALA A 84 -7.38 -6.58 14.94
CA ALA A 84 -6.53 -6.04 16.00
C ALA A 84 -7.24 -6.09 17.36
N ASP A 85 -8.48 -5.62 17.43
CA ASP A 85 -9.32 -5.58 18.63
C ASP A 85 -9.58 -7.00 19.16
N ARG A 86 -9.73 -8.02 18.28
CA ARG A 86 -9.90 -9.42 18.69
C ARG A 86 -8.78 -9.92 19.60
N ASN A 87 -7.57 -9.46 19.37
CA ASN A 87 -6.37 -9.91 20.09
C ASN A 87 -5.86 -8.88 21.10
N THR A 88 -6.62 -7.81 21.33
CA THR A 88 -6.24 -6.72 22.24
C THR A 88 -7.08 -6.82 23.51
N SER A 89 -6.43 -7.01 24.65
CA SER A 89 -7.08 -6.85 25.96
C SER A 89 -7.34 -5.37 26.23
N ILE A 90 -8.37 -5.08 27.02
CA ILE A 90 -8.67 -3.72 27.48
C ILE A 90 -7.38 -3.12 28.06
N PRO A 91 -6.86 -2.01 27.50
CA PRO A 91 -5.66 -1.39 28.02
C PRO A 91 -5.95 -0.88 29.44
N PRO A 92 -5.03 -1.06 30.40
CA PRO A 92 -5.10 -0.40 31.69
C PRO A 92 -5.20 1.12 31.52
N ASP A 93 -5.83 1.81 32.48
CA ASP A 93 -5.74 3.26 32.56
C ASP A 93 -4.30 3.65 32.93
N PHE A 94 -3.56 4.14 31.93
CA PHE A 94 -2.20 4.61 32.11
C PHE A 94 -2.20 6.08 32.54
N GLN A 95 -1.44 6.39 33.58
CA GLN A 95 -1.21 7.76 34.04
C GLN A 95 0.12 8.29 33.50
N PRO A 96 0.24 9.62 33.28
CA PRO A 96 1.52 10.22 32.91
C PRO A 96 2.60 9.88 33.95
N GLY A 97 3.65 9.18 33.51
CA GLY A 97 4.76 8.72 34.38
C GLY A 97 4.83 7.20 34.56
N ASP A 98 3.81 6.45 34.13
CA ASP A 98 3.82 4.99 34.18
C ASP A 98 4.90 4.40 33.25
N LYS A 99 5.61 3.38 33.77
CA LYS A 99 6.62 2.65 33.02
C LYS A 99 6.08 1.29 32.62
N LEU A 100 6.16 0.99 31.33
CA LEU A 100 5.65 -0.26 30.75
C LEU A 100 6.81 -1.11 30.24
N CYS A 101 6.78 -2.40 30.54
CA CYS A 101 7.77 -3.35 30.05
C CYS A 101 7.33 -3.88 28.67
N LEU A 102 8.06 -3.50 27.61
CA LEU A 102 7.85 -4.03 26.27
C LEU A 102 8.72 -5.28 26.05
N ALA A 103 8.09 -6.38 25.62
CA ALA A 103 8.82 -7.57 25.21
C ALA A 103 9.48 -7.32 23.83
N SER A 104 10.81 -7.21 23.79
CA SER A 104 11.57 -6.96 22.57
C SER A 104 11.70 -8.18 21.64
N LYS A 105 11.12 -9.33 22.01
CA LYS A 105 11.28 -10.63 21.32
C LYS A 105 10.95 -10.57 19.82
N ASN A 106 9.98 -9.76 19.42
CA ASN A 106 9.51 -9.63 18.03
C ASN A 106 9.80 -8.26 17.41
N ILE A 107 10.53 -7.38 18.10
CA ILE A 107 10.87 -6.05 17.62
C ILE A 107 12.23 -6.14 16.93
N LYS A 108 12.24 -6.17 15.60
CA LYS A 108 13.47 -6.12 14.82
C LYS A 108 13.95 -4.67 14.74
N THR A 109 15.10 -4.38 15.32
CA THR A 109 15.73 -3.06 15.25
C THR A 109 16.85 -3.08 14.23
N THR A 110 16.97 -2.03 13.41
CA THR A 110 18.13 -1.81 12.53
C THR A 110 19.39 -1.38 13.30
N ARG A 111 19.28 -1.16 14.61
CA ARG A 111 20.41 -0.76 15.47
C ARG A 111 21.22 -1.97 15.93
N PRO A 112 22.55 -1.85 16.05
CA PRO A 112 23.44 -2.93 16.49
C PRO A 112 23.28 -3.27 17.99
N THR A 113 22.66 -2.40 18.79
CA THR A 113 22.47 -2.59 20.23
C THR A 113 20.99 -2.61 20.61
N LYS A 114 20.62 -3.56 21.48
CA LYS A 114 19.23 -3.81 21.94
C LYS A 114 18.61 -2.73 22.85
N LYS A 115 19.34 -1.68 23.23
CA LYS A 115 18.80 -0.61 24.09
C LYS A 115 18.03 0.39 23.23
N LEU A 116 16.81 0.72 23.68
CA LEU A 116 16.04 1.87 23.22
C LEU A 116 16.74 3.18 23.62
#